data_AF-A0A0P9ELP4-F1
#
_entry.id   AF-A0A0P9ELP4-F1
#
_cell.length_a   1.000
_cell.length_b   1.000
_cell.length_c   1.000
_cell.angle_alpha   90.00
_cell.angle_beta   90.00
_cell.angle_gamma   90.00
#
_symmetry.space_group_name_H-M   'P 1'
#
loop_
_entity.id
_entity.type
_entity.pdbx_description
1 polymer ?
#
loop_
_entity_poly.entity_id
_entity_poly.type
_entity_poly.pdbx_seq_one_letter_code
_entity_poly.pdbx_strand_id
1 'polypeptide(L)' 'DPNEPTYCYCDRVSFGEMIACENDDCSREWFHLGCVGLEHAPEGKWYCDDCVRELGIDPATMRRK' A
#
# COMPACT_ATOMS: atom_id res chain seq x y z
N ASP A 1 -19.81 4.38 -8.95
CA ASP A 1 -20.97 4.64 -8.09
C ASP A 1 -20.53 5.60 -6.99
N PRO A 2 -21.25 6.67 -6.63
CA PRO A 2 -20.80 7.60 -5.58
C PRO A 2 -20.64 6.95 -4.19
N ASN A 3 -21.05 5.68 -4.03
CA ASN A 3 -20.89 4.91 -2.80
C ASN A 3 -19.68 3.97 -2.80
N GLU A 4 -18.84 3.99 -3.84
CA GLU A 4 -17.64 3.14 -3.87
C GLU A 4 -16.59 3.67 -2.87
N PRO A 5 -16.03 2.78 -2.02
CA PRO A 5 -14.98 3.17 -1.08
C PRO A 5 -13.73 3.66 -1.83
N THR A 6 -13.12 4.71 -1.28
CA THR A 6 -11.87 5.27 -1.77
C THR A 6 -10.70 4.73 -0.97
N TYR A 7 -9.60 4.47 -1.67
CA TYR A 7 -8.37 3.90 -1.15
C TYR A 7 -7.17 4.73 -1.60
N CYS A 8 -5.97 4.26 -1.24
CA CYS A 8 -4.69 4.82 -1.66
C CYS A 8 -4.48 6.27 -1.18
N TYR A 9 -3.31 6.83 -1.42
CA TYR A 9 -3.02 8.25 -1.13
C TYR A 9 -3.71 9.23 -2.07
N CYS A 10 -4.27 8.75 -3.17
CA CYS A 10 -4.97 9.58 -4.14
C CYS A 10 -6.46 9.75 -3.85
N ASP A 11 -6.98 9.10 -2.79
CA ASP A 11 -8.39 9.10 -2.39
C ASP A 11 -9.33 8.76 -3.57
N ARG A 12 -8.95 7.74 -4.35
CA ARG A 12 -9.72 7.25 -5.49
C ARG A 12 -10.19 5.81 -5.24
N VAL A 13 -11.22 5.42 -5.98
CA VAL A 13 -11.74 4.05 -5.96
C VAL A 13 -10.68 3.02 -6.36
N SER A 14 -10.98 1.75 -6.10
CA SER A 14 -10.14 0.64 -6.58
C SER A 14 -10.14 0.60 -8.12
N PHE A 15 -8.95 0.65 -8.73
CA PHE A 15 -8.78 0.50 -10.17
C PHE A 15 -7.39 -0.05 -10.49
N GLY A 16 -7.28 -0.77 -11.61
CA GLY A 16 -6.00 -1.34 -12.05
C GLY A 16 -5.39 -2.29 -11.01
N GLU A 17 -4.06 -2.34 -10.99
CA GLU A 17 -3.31 -3.15 -10.02
C GLU A 17 -3.12 -2.40 -8.70
N MET A 18 -3.38 -3.12 -7.61
CA MET A 18 -3.27 -2.60 -6.25
C MET A 18 -2.53 -3.57 -5.34
N ILE A 19 -1.93 -3.04 -4.28
CA ILE A 19 -1.27 -3.79 -3.23
C ILE A 19 -1.90 -3.47 -1.87
N ALA A 20 -2.04 -4.49 -1.02
CA ALA A 20 -2.49 -4.34 0.35
C ALA A 20 -1.30 -4.03 1.27
N CYS A 21 -1.51 -3.13 2.23
CA CYS A 21 -0.60 -2.96 3.35
C CYS A 21 -0.81 -4.10 4.36
N GLU A 22 0.27 -4.77 4.76
CA GLU A 22 0.26 -5.91 5.69
C GLU A 22 0.02 -5.53 7.17
N ASN A 23 -0.26 -4.26 7.45
CA ASN A 23 -0.69 -3.83 8.76
C ASN A 23 -2.22 -3.90 8.81
N ASP A 24 -2.78 -4.81 9.61
CA ASP A 24 -4.23 -4.98 9.76
C ASP A 24 -4.92 -3.72 10.31
N ASP A 25 -4.19 -2.87 11.03
CA ASP A 25 -4.68 -1.59 11.54
C ASP A 25 -4.50 -0.42 10.53
N CYS A 26 -4.09 -0.70 9.28
CA CYS A 26 -3.89 0.34 8.27
C CYS A 26 -5.22 0.94 7.81
N SER A 27 -5.44 2.22 8.09
CA SER A 27 -6.68 2.94 7.72
C SER A 27 -7.06 2.90 6.23
N ARG A 28 -6.07 2.77 5.33
CA ARG A 28 -6.29 2.80 3.87
C ARG A 28 -6.35 1.41 3.26
N GLU A 29 -5.72 0.42 3.89
CA GLU A 29 -5.59 -0.99 3.47
C GLU A 29 -4.97 -1.25 2.08
N TRP A 30 -5.38 -0.53 1.04
CA TRP A 30 -5.05 -0.75 -0.37
C TRP A 30 -4.46 0.48 -1.05
N PHE A 31 -3.49 0.24 -1.94
CA PHE A 31 -2.76 1.28 -2.65
C PHE A 31 -2.55 0.90 -4.13
N HIS A 32 -2.71 1.85 -5.04
CA HIS A 32 -2.38 1.61 -6.45
C HIS A 32 -0.87 1.50 -6.61
N LEU A 33 -0.40 0.49 -7.36
CA LEU A 33 1.04 0.25 -7.54
C LEU A 33 1.78 1.51 -8.00
N GLY A 34 1.28 2.19 -9.04
CA GLY A 34 1.89 3.42 -9.55
C GLY A 34 1.87 4.60 -8.56
N CYS A 35 0.90 4.65 -7.64
CA CYS A 35 0.86 5.70 -6.61
C CYS A 35 1.93 5.52 -5.53
N VAL A 36 2.38 4.27 -5.31
CA VAL A 36 3.44 3.94 -4.34
C VAL A 36 4.77 3.62 -5.02
N GLY A 37 4.91 3.97 -6.30
CA GLY A 37 6.16 3.79 -7.06
C GLY A 37 6.52 2.34 -7.37
N LEU A 38 5.54 1.44 -7.40
CA LEU A 38 5.68 0.05 -7.80
C LEU A 38 5.21 -0.13 -9.25
N GLU A 39 6.00 -0.86 -10.05
CA GLU A 39 5.59 -1.30 -11.38
C GLU A 39 4.86 -2.66 -11.31
N HIS A 40 5.27 -3.52 -10.37
CA HIS A 40 4.68 -4.81 -10.09
C HIS A 40 4.55 -5.02 -8.58
N ALA A 41 3.58 -5.82 -8.16
CA ALA A 41 3.46 -6.20 -6.75
C ALA A 41 4.72 -6.99 -6.32
N PRO A 42 5.46 -6.54 -5.28
CA PRO A 42 6.59 -7.28 -4.75
C PRO A 42 6.16 -8.64 -4.21
N GLU A 43 7.10 -9.59 -4.20
CA GLU A 43 6.90 -10.87 -3.53
C GLU A 43 7.01 -10.69 -2.00
N GLY A 44 5.99 -11.17 -1.29
CA GLY A 44 5.97 -11.14 0.17
C GLY A 44 5.32 -9.88 0.74
N LYS A 45 5.75 -9.50 1.94
CA LYS A 45 5.07 -8.47 2.73
C LYS A 45 5.45 -7.07 2.26
N TRP A 46 4.44 -6.23 2.09
CA TRP A 46 4.59 -4.80 1.81
C TRP A 46 3.80 -3.98 2.83
N TYR A 47 4.37 -2.84 3.21
CA TYR A 47 3.75 -1.88 4.11
C TYR A 47 3.80 -0.50 3.47
N CYS A 48 2.74 0.29 3.65
CA CYS A 48 2.72 1.67 3.18
C CYS A 48 3.67 2.56 4.00
N ASP A 49 4.01 3.73 3.46
CA ASP A 49 4.97 4.64 4.08
C ASP A 49 4.56 5.08 5.49
N ASP A 50 3.26 5.21 5.75
CA ASP A 50 2.77 5.56 7.09
C ASP A 50 3.02 4.42 8.08
N CYS A 51 2.64 3.19 7.72
CA CYS A 51 2.86 2.02 8.58
C CYS A 51 4.36 1.74 8.78
N VAL A 52 5.21 1.96 7.78
CA VAL A 52 6.67 1.88 7.91
C VAL A 52 7.17 2.83 9.01
N ARG A 53 6.65 4.07 9.04
CA ARG A 53 7.04 5.09 10.02
C ARG A 53 6.47 4.83 11.40
N GLU A 54 5.21 4.41 11.48
CA GLU A 54 4.50 4.15 12.74
C GLU A 54 5.01 2.90 13.46
N LEU A 55 5.22 1.82 12.71
CA LEU A 55 5.67 0.53 13.25
C LEU A 55 7.20 0.42 13.36
N GLY A 56 7.94 1.44 12.89
CA GLY A 56 9.41 1.46 12.91
C GLY A 56 10.01 0.36 12.04
N ILE A 57 9.37 -0.02 10.94
CA ILE A 57 9.87 -1.07 10.06
C ILE A 57 10.98 -0.48 9.19
N ASP A 58 12.12 -1.16 9.10
CA ASP A 58 13.21 -0.72 8.24
C ASP A 58 12.88 -1.07 6.76
N PRO A 59 12.66 -0.10 5.87
CA PRO A 59 12.36 -0.36 4.47
C PRO A 59 13.51 -1.07 3.73
N ALA A 60 14.75 -1.01 4.24
CA ALA A 60 15.88 -1.77 3.70
C ALA A 60 15.72 -3.28 3.90
N THR A 61 14.95 -3.71 4.91
CA THR A 61 14.68 -5.13 5.19
C THR A 61 13.54 -5.71 4.36
N MET A 62 12.67 -4.86 3.78
CA MET A 62 11.57 -5.26 2.89
C MET A 62 12.03 -5.46 1.44
N ARG A 63 13.11 -4.80 1.03
CA ARG A 63 13.74 -5.02 -0.28
C ARG A 63 14.65 -6.24 -0.21
N ARG A 64 14.07 -7.44 -0.05
CA ARG A 64 14.87 -8.66 -0.23
C ARG A 64 15.33 -8.70 -1.70
N LYS A 65 16.63 -8.94 -1.84
CA LYS A 65 17.46 -8.96 -3.06
C LYS A 65 16.81 -9.64 -4.26
#